data_AF-K1S9T9-F1
#
_entry.id   AF-K1S9T9-F1
#
_cell.length_a   1.000
_cell.length_b   1.000
_cell.length_c   1.000
_cell.angle_alpha   90.00
_cell.angle_beta   90.00
_cell.angle_gamma   90.00
#
_symmetry.space_group_name_H-M   'P 1'
#
loop_
_entity.id
_entity.type
_entity.pdbx_description
1 polymer ?
#
loop_
_entity_poly.entity_id
_entity_poly.type
_entity_poly.pdbx_seq_one_letter_code
_entity_poly.pdbx_strand_id
1 'polypeptide(L)'
;MAVFRVQKTQNYTIMSNHHLRNKALSLKAKGLLSLMLSLPEDWDYTTRGLASICKEGVDSVCATVRELEAAGYIIRRRIRDKNGQMRGMEYTVLEQPQPPEQGPEEAAPKCAQPKQAEPKREKPVQENPAQLNTKEQKKEITKNVSNPIRTADEREQY
;
A
#
# COMPACT_ATOMS: atom_id res chain seq x y z
N MET A 1 7.63 -20.46 -26.67
CA MET A 1 7.66 -19.02 -27.06
C MET A 1 6.25 -18.49 -27.01
N ALA A 2 5.99 -17.43 -26.27
CA ALA A 2 4.68 -16.77 -26.28
C ALA A 2 4.68 -15.65 -27.34
N VAL A 3 3.67 -15.63 -28.20
CA VAL A 3 3.47 -14.56 -29.19
C VAL A 3 2.28 -13.73 -28.73
N PHE A 4 2.52 -12.49 -28.33
CA PHE A 4 1.47 -11.55 -27.95
C PHE A 4 1.07 -10.74 -29.18
N ARG A 5 -0.16 -10.91 -29.65
CA ARG A 5 -0.70 -10.15 -30.80
C ARG A 5 -1.75 -9.18 -30.29
N VAL A 6 -1.55 -7.90 -30.56
CA VAL A 6 -2.50 -6.84 -30.23
C VAL A 6 -3.15 -6.37 -31.52
N GLN A 7 -4.46 -6.57 -31.66
CA GLN A 7 -5.24 -5.88 -32.68
C GLN A 7 -5.80 -4.60 -32.05
N LYS A 8 -5.41 -3.42 -32.56
CA LYS A 8 -6.03 -2.15 -32.19
C LYS A 8 -6.77 -1.60 -33.41
N THR A 9 -8.08 -1.44 -33.30
CA THR A 9 -8.93 -0.94 -34.39
C THR A 9 -9.48 0.46 -34.15
N GLN A 10 -9.37 1.00 -32.91
CA GLN A 10 -9.65 2.39 -32.48
C GLN A 10 -9.25 2.57 -30.99
N ASN A 11 -9.22 3.80 -30.46
CA ASN A 11 -8.95 4.14 -29.05
C ASN A 11 -7.58 3.69 -28.51
N TYR A 12 -6.50 4.23 -29.07
CA TYR A 12 -5.14 3.98 -28.58
C TYR A 12 -4.43 5.27 -28.21
N THR A 13 -3.60 5.20 -27.19
CA THR A 13 -2.67 6.27 -26.81
C THR A 13 -1.32 6.01 -27.44
N ILE A 14 -0.78 7.00 -28.16
CA ILE A 14 0.63 7.06 -28.56
C ILE A 14 1.37 7.82 -27.46
N MET A 15 2.42 7.23 -26.92
CA MET A 15 3.27 7.85 -25.89
C MET A 15 4.71 7.41 -26.11
N SER A 16 5.66 8.20 -25.58
CA SER A 16 7.07 7.81 -25.56
C SER A 16 7.31 6.47 -24.86
N ASN A 17 8.29 5.70 -25.33
CA ASN A 17 8.68 4.42 -24.71
C ASN A 17 9.61 4.58 -23.49
N HIS A 18 9.91 5.82 -23.10
CA HIS A 18 10.95 6.10 -22.10
C HIS A 18 10.67 5.42 -20.75
N HIS A 19 9.48 5.63 -20.16
CA HIS A 19 9.08 5.01 -18.90
C HIS A 19 8.87 3.50 -19.03
N LEU A 20 8.35 3.03 -20.17
CA LEU A 20 8.13 1.60 -20.41
C LEU A 20 9.46 0.81 -20.39
N ARG A 21 10.54 1.43 -20.89
CA ARG A 21 11.89 0.84 -20.93
C ARG A 21 12.71 1.08 -19.66
N ASN A 22 12.30 1.99 -18.79
CA ASN A 22 13.00 2.25 -17.54
C ASN A 22 12.89 1.02 -16.60
N LYS A 23 14.02 0.42 -16.23
CA LYS A 23 14.07 -0.78 -15.36
C LYS A 23 13.94 -0.45 -13.87
N ALA A 24 14.13 0.81 -13.48
CA ALA A 24 13.99 1.25 -12.09
C ALA A 24 12.52 1.45 -11.69
N LEU A 25 11.62 1.59 -12.65
CA LEU A 25 10.18 1.72 -12.39
C LEU A 25 9.52 0.36 -12.20
N SER A 26 8.67 0.28 -11.19
CA SER A 26 7.72 -0.81 -10.98
C SER A 26 6.71 -0.89 -12.14
N LEU A 27 6.14 -2.07 -12.36
CA LEU A 27 5.08 -2.23 -13.36
C LEU A 27 3.84 -1.37 -13.03
N LYS A 28 3.56 -1.15 -11.74
CA LYS A 28 2.50 -0.23 -11.30
C LYS A 28 2.80 1.21 -11.71
N ALA A 29 4.04 1.68 -11.50
CA ALA A 29 4.45 3.02 -11.92
C ALA A 29 4.37 3.20 -13.44
N LYS A 30 4.80 2.21 -14.21
CA LYS A 30 4.66 2.22 -15.68
C LYS A 30 3.21 2.30 -16.12
N GLY A 31 2.35 1.48 -15.51
CA GLY A 31 0.91 1.47 -15.81
C GLY A 31 0.24 2.78 -15.45
N LEU A 32 0.48 3.29 -14.24
CA LEU A 32 -0.12 4.54 -13.76
C LEU A 32 0.33 5.74 -14.58
N LEU A 33 1.61 5.86 -14.91
CA LEU A 33 2.11 6.94 -15.77
C LEU A 33 1.50 6.87 -17.18
N SER A 34 1.39 5.66 -17.75
CA SER A 34 0.76 5.48 -19.07
C SER A 34 -0.71 5.88 -19.04
N LEU A 35 -1.41 5.55 -17.95
CA LEU A 35 -2.80 5.95 -17.74
C LEU A 35 -2.90 7.48 -17.63
N MET A 36 -2.09 8.13 -16.81
CA MET A 36 -2.06 9.58 -16.66
C MET A 36 -1.84 10.29 -18.00
N LEU A 37 -0.88 9.84 -18.81
CA LEU A 37 -0.59 10.42 -20.14
C LEU A 37 -1.71 10.18 -21.17
N SER A 38 -2.66 9.29 -20.89
CA SER A 38 -3.81 9.02 -21.76
C SER A 38 -5.06 9.82 -21.40
N LEU A 39 -5.08 10.46 -20.23
CA LEU A 39 -6.21 11.20 -19.70
C LEU A 39 -6.17 12.67 -20.19
N PRO A 40 -7.33 13.36 -20.25
CA PRO A 40 -7.36 14.76 -20.62
C PRO A 40 -6.74 15.65 -19.53
N GLU A 41 -6.37 16.88 -19.89
CA GLU A 41 -5.67 17.81 -18.97
C GLU A 41 -6.55 18.25 -17.78
N ASP A 42 -7.86 18.30 -17.96
CA ASP A 42 -8.84 18.70 -16.95
C ASP A 42 -9.28 17.56 -16.00
N TRP A 43 -8.64 16.40 -16.12
CA TRP A 43 -8.93 15.25 -15.27
C TRP A 43 -8.54 15.49 -13.79
N ASP A 44 -9.21 14.78 -12.87
CA ASP A 44 -8.84 14.78 -11.45
C ASP A 44 -7.61 13.88 -11.21
N TYR A 45 -6.43 14.50 -11.30
CA TYR A 45 -5.13 13.85 -11.01
C TYR A 45 -4.81 13.73 -9.52
N THR A 46 -5.76 14.03 -8.62
CA THR A 46 -5.55 13.72 -7.20
C THR A 46 -5.40 12.21 -7.01
N THR A 47 -4.74 11.80 -5.93
CA THR A 47 -4.59 10.38 -5.61
C THR A 47 -5.94 9.66 -5.49
N ARG A 48 -7.00 10.36 -5.03
CA ARG A 48 -8.35 9.79 -4.97
C ARG A 48 -8.99 9.69 -6.35
N GLY A 49 -8.87 10.70 -7.19
CA GLY A 49 -9.36 10.68 -8.57
C GLY A 49 -8.74 9.54 -9.36
N LEU A 50 -7.42 9.39 -9.30
CA LEU A 50 -6.70 8.28 -9.95
C LEU A 50 -7.09 6.91 -9.39
N ALA A 51 -7.25 6.79 -8.07
CA ALA A 51 -7.69 5.54 -7.46
C ALA A 51 -9.12 5.16 -7.85
N SER A 52 -9.98 6.12 -8.20
CA SER A 52 -11.37 5.84 -8.61
C SER A 52 -11.47 5.09 -9.95
N ILE A 53 -10.44 5.18 -10.80
CA ILE A 53 -10.38 4.50 -12.11
C ILE A 53 -9.39 3.33 -12.12
N CYS A 54 -8.73 3.07 -11.00
CA CYS A 54 -7.79 1.96 -10.84
C CYS A 54 -8.41 0.86 -9.96
N LYS A 55 -7.93 -0.38 -10.12
CA LYS A 55 -8.30 -1.47 -9.19
C LYS A 55 -7.57 -1.33 -7.85
N GLU A 56 -6.40 -0.69 -7.89
CA GLU A 56 -5.55 -0.39 -6.77
C GLU A 56 -6.20 0.63 -5.82
N GLY A 57 -6.08 0.40 -4.51
CA GLY A 57 -6.55 1.35 -3.50
C GLY A 57 -5.70 2.63 -3.44
N VAL A 58 -6.26 3.64 -2.78
CA VAL A 58 -5.65 4.98 -2.62
C VAL A 58 -4.21 4.93 -2.12
N ASP A 59 -3.90 4.07 -1.15
CA ASP A 59 -2.54 3.95 -0.60
C ASP A 59 -1.53 3.40 -1.62
N SER A 60 -1.96 2.42 -2.44
CA SER A 60 -1.12 1.88 -3.50
C SER A 60 -0.87 2.95 -4.57
N VAL A 61 -1.92 3.68 -4.98
CA VAL A 61 -1.76 4.80 -5.94
C VAL A 61 -0.87 5.89 -5.36
N CYS A 62 -1.03 6.23 -4.08
CA CYS A 62 -0.19 7.20 -3.39
C CYS A 62 1.29 6.81 -3.42
N ALA A 63 1.59 5.55 -3.09
CA ALA A 63 2.94 5.02 -3.14
C ALA A 63 3.52 5.06 -4.56
N THR A 64 2.72 4.70 -5.56
CA THR A 64 3.14 4.74 -6.97
C THR A 64 3.38 6.17 -7.48
N VAL A 65 2.56 7.15 -7.06
CA VAL A 65 2.81 8.57 -7.37
C VAL A 65 4.13 9.04 -6.77
N ARG A 66 4.43 8.68 -5.52
CA ARG A 66 5.71 9.01 -4.87
C ARG A 66 6.90 8.39 -5.60
N GLU A 67 6.75 7.16 -6.09
CA GLU A 67 7.78 6.49 -6.92
C GLU A 67 8.05 7.30 -8.20
N LEU A 68 6.98 7.75 -8.88
CA LEU A 68 7.09 8.54 -10.10
C LEU A 68 7.68 9.93 -9.86
N GLU A 69 7.38 10.56 -8.73
CA GLU A 69 8.01 11.82 -8.29
C GLU A 69 9.50 11.64 -8.06
N ALA A 70 9.89 10.61 -7.32
CA ALA A 70 11.31 10.31 -7.07
C ALA A 70 12.07 9.98 -8.37
N ALA A 71 11.40 9.38 -9.35
CA ALA A 71 11.94 9.09 -10.67
C ALA A 71 11.90 10.29 -11.63
N GLY A 72 11.35 11.45 -11.21
CA GLY A 72 11.33 12.69 -12.01
C GLY A 72 10.22 12.79 -13.05
N TYR A 73 9.25 11.87 -13.05
CA TYR A 73 8.14 11.89 -14.01
C TYR A 73 6.94 12.73 -13.55
N ILE A 74 6.87 13.04 -12.25
CA ILE A 74 5.82 13.89 -11.68
C ILE A 74 6.48 15.00 -10.89
N ILE A 75 6.07 16.24 -11.16
CA ILE A 75 6.39 17.41 -10.35
C ILE A 75 5.14 17.80 -9.56
N ARG A 76 5.29 17.97 -8.26
CA ARG A 76 4.21 18.34 -7.35
C ARG A 76 4.45 19.75 -6.82
N ARG A 77 3.54 20.68 -7.08
CA ARG A 77 3.64 22.08 -6.63
C ARG A 77 2.45 22.47 -5.76
N ARG A 78 2.72 23.09 -4.61
CA ARG A 78 1.67 23.65 -3.74
C ARG A 78 1.21 24.98 -4.34
N ILE A 79 -0.09 25.12 -4.58
CA ILE A 79 -0.69 26.39 -5.00
C ILE A 79 -1.11 27.14 -3.75
N ARG A 80 -0.64 28.38 -3.61
CA ARG A 80 -1.11 29.34 -2.61
C ARG A 80 -1.95 30.42 -3.28
N ASP A 81 -2.95 30.93 -2.56
CA ASP A 81 -3.73 32.08 -3.02
C ASP A 81 -2.95 33.40 -2.83
N LYS A 82 -3.56 34.51 -3.25
CA LYS A 82 -2.99 35.86 -3.10
C LYS A 82 -2.78 36.26 -1.63
N ASN A 83 -3.46 35.58 -0.70
CA ASN A 83 -3.40 35.82 0.74
C ASN A 83 -2.41 34.88 1.43
N GLY A 84 -1.69 34.03 0.67
CA GLY A 84 -0.75 33.04 1.18
C GLY A 84 -1.38 31.75 1.72
N GLN A 85 -2.70 31.59 1.67
CA GLN A 85 -3.38 30.37 2.10
C GLN A 85 -3.21 29.26 1.07
N MET A 86 -3.09 28.02 1.55
CA MET A 86 -2.95 26.84 0.67
C MET A 86 -4.28 26.58 -0.03
N ARG A 87 -4.27 26.68 -1.37
CA ARG A 87 -5.44 26.49 -2.23
C ARG A 87 -5.54 25.06 -2.73
N GLY A 88 -4.42 24.40 -2.96
CA GLY A 88 -4.40 23.04 -3.48
C GLY A 88 -3.02 22.58 -3.95
N MET A 89 -3.03 21.52 -4.74
CA MET A 89 -1.84 20.89 -5.32
C MET A 89 -1.96 20.83 -6.83
N GLU A 90 -0.90 21.22 -7.51
CA GLU A 90 -0.70 21.06 -8.96
C GLU A 90 0.23 19.88 -9.21
N TYR A 91 -0.15 19.03 -10.16
CA TYR A 91 0.66 17.90 -10.61
C TYR A 91 1.01 18.11 -12.07
N THR A 92 2.30 18.10 -12.39
CA THR A 92 2.79 18.11 -13.77
C THR A 92 3.33 16.72 -14.09
N VAL A 93 2.68 16.03 -15.02
CA VAL A 93 3.09 14.69 -15.49
C VAL A 93 3.96 14.86 -16.73
N LEU A 94 5.12 14.21 -16.75
CA LEU A 94 6.14 14.35 -17.79
C LEU A 94 6.33 13.03 -18.53
N GLU A 95 6.50 13.08 -19.85
CA GLU A 95 6.86 11.89 -20.63
C GLU A 95 8.33 11.47 -20.43
N GLN A 96 9.19 12.44 -20.14
CA GLN A 96 10.60 12.22 -19.84
C GLN A 96 10.92 12.71 -18.44
N PRO A 97 11.74 11.97 -17.68
CA PRO A 97 12.04 12.34 -16.32
C PRO A 97 12.89 13.60 -16.33
N GLN A 98 12.54 14.55 -15.46
CA GLN A 98 13.39 15.68 -15.14
C GLN A 98 14.16 15.39 -13.86
N PRO A 99 15.37 15.95 -13.69
CA PRO A 99 16.03 15.95 -12.39
C PRO A 99 15.04 16.49 -11.36
N PRO A 100 14.92 15.86 -10.17
CA PRO A 100 14.01 16.34 -9.15
C PRO A 100 14.36 17.80 -8.87
N GLU A 101 13.44 18.71 -9.21
CA GLU A 101 13.59 20.10 -8.79
C GLU A 101 13.66 20.06 -7.28
N GLN A 102 14.79 20.54 -6.74
CA GLN A 102 14.85 20.93 -5.34
C GLN A 102 13.91 22.13 -5.21
N GLY A 103 12.61 21.86 -5.08
CA GLY A 103 11.66 22.85 -4.63
C GLY A 103 12.21 23.48 -3.35
N PRO A 104 11.87 24.75 -3.06
CA PRO A 104 12.40 25.43 -1.88
C PRO A 104 12.24 24.50 -0.70
N GLU A 105 13.38 24.20 -0.06
CA GLU A 105 13.54 23.31 1.07
C GLU A 105 12.54 23.74 2.15
N GLU A 106 11.30 23.28 2.04
CA GLU A 106 10.29 23.46 3.05
C GLU A 106 10.73 22.48 4.11
N ALA A 107 11.59 23.02 5.00
CA ALA A 107 12.26 22.38 6.10
C ALA A 107 11.52 21.10 6.45
N ALA A 108 12.18 19.96 6.21
CA ALA A 108 11.74 18.68 6.77
C ALA A 108 11.17 19.02 8.15
N PRO A 109 9.88 18.73 8.44
CA PRO A 109 9.39 18.98 9.76
C PRO A 109 10.35 18.16 10.61
N LYS A 110 11.18 18.83 11.40
CA LYS A 110 11.84 18.19 12.51
C LYS A 110 10.65 17.76 13.33
N CYS A 111 10.17 16.54 13.09
CA CYS A 111 9.43 15.79 14.06
C CYS A 111 10.40 15.74 15.24
N ALA A 112 10.32 16.75 16.10
CA ALA A 112 10.60 16.55 17.50
C ALA A 112 9.70 15.37 17.83
N GLN A 113 10.30 14.17 17.89
CA GLN A 113 9.64 13.03 18.49
C GLN A 113 9.02 13.58 19.77
N PRO A 114 7.69 13.55 19.93
CA PRO A 114 7.14 13.80 21.25
C PRO A 114 7.82 12.76 22.12
N LYS A 115 8.65 13.19 23.07
CA LYS A 115 9.11 12.30 24.13
C LYS A 115 7.82 11.88 24.82
N GLN A 116 7.29 10.73 24.42
CA GLN A 116 6.16 10.11 25.07
C GLN A 116 6.63 9.88 26.51
N ALA A 117 6.13 10.67 27.45
CA ALA A 117 6.31 10.37 28.85
C ALA A 117 5.75 8.96 29.03
N GLU A 118 6.59 8.03 29.47
CA GLU A 118 6.15 6.71 29.87
C GLU A 118 4.96 6.89 30.84
N PRO A 119 3.77 6.35 30.52
CA PRO A 119 2.72 6.30 31.51
C PRO A 119 3.25 5.44 32.65
N LYS A 120 3.42 6.03 33.84
CA LYS A 120 3.67 5.24 35.05
C LYS A 120 2.45 4.35 35.24
N ARG A 121 2.58 3.10 34.81
CA ARG A 121 1.64 2.03 35.09
C ARG A 121 1.76 1.77 36.59
N GLU A 122 0.83 2.31 37.38
CA GLU A 122 0.65 1.81 38.74
C GLU A 122 0.32 0.32 38.64
N LYS A 123 1.05 -0.49 39.41
CA LYS A 123 0.79 -1.92 39.51
C LYS A 123 -0.65 -2.10 39.98
N PRO A 124 -1.49 -2.92 39.32
CA PRO A 124 -2.72 -3.34 39.95
C PRO A 124 -2.34 -4.13 41.22
N VAL A 125 -2.67 -3.58 42.39
CA VAL A 125 -2.68 -4.34 43.63
C VAL A 125 -3.89 -5.26 43.51
N GLN A 126 -3.65 -6.49 43.08
CA GLN A 126 -4.65 -7.54 43.14
C GLN A 126 -4.81 -7.93 44.62
N GLU A 127 -5.78 -7.28 45.28
CA GLU A 127 -6.28 -7.75 46.56
C GLU A 127 -6.86 -9.15 46.38
N ASN A 128 -6.40 -10.07 47.22
CA ASN A 128 -6.81 -11.46 47.29
C ASN A 128 -8.15 -11.57 48.04
N PRO A 129 -9.28 -11.96 47.41
CA PRO A 129 -10.47 -12.30 48.16
C PRO A 129 -10.32 -13.73 48.70
N ALA A 130 -10.53 -13.88 50.01
CA ALA A 130 -10.42 -15.11 50.77
C ALA A 130 -11.20 -16.29 50.14
N GLN A 131 -10.54 -17.45 50.11
CA GLN A 131 -11.15 -18.73 49.74
C GLN A 131 -12.18 -19.17 50.80
N LEU A 132 -13.36 -19.59 50.35
CA LEU A 132 -14.25 -20.48 51.11
C LEU A 132 -14.43 -21.76 50.30
N ASN A 133 -13.72 -22.80 50.75
CA ASN A 133 -13.81 -24.19 50.30
C ASN A 133 -14.98 -24.86 51.04
N THR A 134 -15.86 -25.61 50.34
CA THR A 134 -16.27 -26.93 50.85
C THR A 134 -16.78 -27.87 49.75
N LYS A 135 -16.28 -29.11 49.83
CA LYS A 135 -16.85 -30.42 49.42
C LYS A 135 -16.43 -31.00 48.05
N GLU A 136 -15.31 -31.72 48.14
CA GLU A 136 -15.09 -33.10 47.71
C GLU A 136 -16.07 -33.74 46.72
N GLN A 137 -15.52 -34.29 45.63
CA GLN A 137 -15.64 -35.73 45.35
C GLN A 137 -14.49 -36.21 44.47
N LYS A 138 -14.05 -37.43 44.78
CA LYS A 138 -12.77 -38.08 44.51
C LYS A 138 -13.05 -39.34 43.70
N LYS A 139 -12.29 -39.61 42.64
CA LYS A 139 -11.74 -40.94 42.22
C LYS A 139 -11.36 -40.94 40.73
N GLU A 140 -10.07 -41.12 40.44
CA GLU A 140 -9.40 -42.36 39.95
C GLU A 140 -9.12 -42.23 38.45
N ILE A 141 -7.91 -41.79 38.06
CA ILE A 141 -6.76 -42.64 37.70
C ILE A 141 -7.15 -43.78 36.75
N THR A 142 -6.75 -43.67 35.48
CA THR A 142 -5.78 -44.62 34.92
C THR A 142 -5.12 -44.08 33.65
N LYS A 143 -3.81 -44.28 33.60
CA LYS A 143 -2.95 -44.08 32.43
C LYS A 143 -3.06 -45.28 31.50
N ASN A 144 -2.70 -45.02 30.25
CA ASN A 144 -1.96 -45.88 29.31
C ASN A 144 -2.73 -46.53 28.15
N VAL A 145 -1.93 -46.62 27.08
CA VAL A 145 -1.88 -47.63 26.01
C VAL A 145 -2.56 -47.27 24.69
N SER A 146 -1.72 -46.76 23.79
CA SER A 146 -1.32 -47.36 22.51
C SER A 146 -2.37 -47.92 21.53
N ASN A 147 -2.37 -47.28 20.34
CA ASN A 147 -2.31 -47.89 18.99
C ASN A 147 -3.54 -48.73 18.50
N PRO A 148 -3.57 -49.21 17.24
CA PRO A 148 -3.69 -48.50 15.96
C PRO A 148 -4.80 -49.16 15.07
N ILE A 149 -4.75 -48.93 13.73
CA ILE A 149 -5.28 -49.79 12.62
C ILE A 149 -6.76 -49.58 12.25
N ARG A 150 -7.07 -48.97 11.08
CA ARG A 150 -7.19 -49.52 9.68
C ARG A 150 -8.64 -49.98 9.43
N THR A 151 -9.26 -49.72 8.28
CA THR A 151 -9.23 -50.52 7.03
C THR A 151 -10.20 -49.81 6.07
N ALA A 152 -9.77 -49.28 4.91
CA ALA A 152 -9.57 -49.91 3.60
C ALA A 152 -10.87 -50.31 2.87
N ASP A 153 -11.06 -49.76 1.66
CA ASP A 153 -11.49 -50.41 0.41
C ASP A 153 -11.79 -49.32 -0.64
N GLU A 154 -11.53 -49.44 -1.93
CA GLU A 154 -10.76 -50.40 -2.72
C GLU A 154 -10.46 -49.74 -4.10
N ARG A 155 -9.72 -50.48 -4.91
CA ARG A 155 -9.12 -50.25 -6.24
C ARG A 155 -10.21 -49.98 -7.33
N GLU A 156 -9.98 -49.61 -8.59
CA GLU A 156 -9.08 -50.11 -9.65
C GLU A 156 -8.98 -49.02 -10.77
N GLN A 157 -7.80 -48.71 -11.28
CA GLN A 157 -7.31 -49.04 -12.64
C GLN A 157 -8.31 -48.85 -13.80
N TYR A 158 -8.02 -47.90 -14.69
CA TYR A 158 -7.81 -48.10 -16.13
C TYR A 158 -6.98 -46.94 -16.72
#